data_AF-A0A7M2QLX8-F1
#
_entry.id   AF-A0A7M2QLX8-F1
#
_cell.length_a   1.000
_cell.length_b   1.000
_cell.length_c   1.000
_cell.angle_alpha   90.00
_cell.angle_beta   90.00
_cell.angle_gamma   90.00
#
_symmetry.space_group_name_H-M   'P 1'
#
loop_
_entity.id
_entity.type
_entity.pdbx_description
1 polymer ?
#
loop_
_entity_poly.entity_id
_entity_poly.type
_entity_poly.pdbx_seq_one_letter_code
_entity_poly.pdbx_strand_id
1 'polypeptide(L)'
;MAIRIEIGDKWVITSDQYQFILNEKKVAQSGKKAGEEWLDTIGYYPKINQLISGLIHHHIQQSSITTLDAMAAEIERIGELCARSIKGVA
;
A
#
# COMPACT_ATOMS: atom_id res chain seq x y z
N MET A 1 -14.33 -3.76 -12.02
CA MET A 1 -13.18 -4.68 -12.07
C MET A 1 -12.68 -4.85 -10.65
N ALA A 2 -12.47 -6.09 -10.18
CA ALA A 2 -11.93 -6.33 -8.84
C ALA A 2 -10.43 -6.63 -9.00
N ILE A 3 -9.58 -5.71 -8.54
CA ILE A 3 -8.14 -5.96 -8.43
C ILE A 3 -7.80 -6.26 -6.97
N ARG A 4 -6.77 -7.07 -6.76
CA ARG A 4 -6.09 -7.21 -5.48
C ARG A 4 -4.60 -7.34 -5.76
N ILE A 5 -3.84 -6.31 -5.45
CA ILE A 5 -2.40 -6.26 -5.70
C ILE A 5 -1.71 -5.98 -4.38
N GLU A 6 -0.85 -6.89 -3.94
CA GLU A 6 -0.02 -6.70 -2.75
C GLU A 6 1.24 -5.93 -3.14
N ILE A 7 1.57 -4.89 -2.37
CA ILE A 7 2.77 -4.06 -2.57
C ILE A 7 3.66 -4.23 -1.34
N GLY A 8 4.66 -5.10 -1.47
CA GLY A 8 5.43 -5.59 -0.33
C GLY A 8 4.52 -6.29 0.68
N ASP A 9 4.91 -6.28 1.95
CA ASP A 9 4.20 -7.04 2.99
C ASP A 9 3.00 -6.28 3.58
N LYS A 10 3.04 -4.96 3.49
CA LYS A 10 2.17 -4.07 4.27
C LYS A 10 0.97 -3.54 3.49
N TRP A 11 1.12 -3.23 2.22
CA TRP A 11 0.11 -2.48 1.47
C TRP A 11 -0.65 -3.38 0.51
N VAL A 12 -1.96 -3.18 0.40
CA VAL A 12 -2.82 -3.92 -0.55
C VAL A 12 -3.70 -2.95 -1.30
N ILE A 13 -3.56 -2.93 -2.62
CA ILE A 13 -4.41 -2.16 -3.53
C ILE A 13 -5.59 -3.03 -3.93
N THR A 14 -6.80 -2.52 -3.72
CA THR A 14 -8.03 -3.12 -4.24
C THR A 14 -8.81 -2.12 -5.08
N SER A 15 -9.89 -2.55 -5.72
CA SER A 15 -10.78 -1.64 -6.44
C SER A 15 -12.22 -2.12 -6.36
N ASP A 16 -13.14 -1.16 -6.38
CA ASP A 16 -14.55 -1.40 -6.64
C ASP A 16 -14.94 -0.88 -8.03
N GLN A 17 -16.23 -0.64 -8.28
CA GLN A 17 -16.72 -0.12 -9.55
C GLN A 17 -16.45 1.39 -9.76
N TYR A 18 -16.10 2.12 -8.71
CA TYR A 18 -15.96 3.58 -8.71
C TYR A 18 -14.51 4.03 -8.55
N GLN A 19 -13.70 3.30 -7.79
CA GLN A 19 -12.41 3.80 -7.32
C GLN A 19 -11.41 2.69 -6.97
N PHE A 20 -10.15 3.10 -6.85
CA PHE A 20 -9.09 2.32 -6.25
C PHE A 20 -9.02 2.56 -4.75
N ILE A 21 -8.67 1.54 -3.99
CA ILE A 21 -8.70 1.54 -2.53
C ILE A 21 -7.31 1.13 -2.04
N LEU A 22 -6.66 1.99 -1.27
CA LEU A 22 -5.43 1.68 -0.56
C LEU A 22 -5.78 1.08 0.79
N ASN A 23 -5.25 -0.11 1.07
CA ASN A 23 -5.41 -0.76 2.36
C ASN A 23 -4.05 -1.07 3.00
N GLU A 24 -4.03 -1.07 4.32
CA GLU A 24 -2.95 -1.61 5.14
C GLU A 24 -3.35 -3.03 5.58
N LYS A 25 -2.46 -4.00 5.36
CA LYS A 25 -2.58 -5.36 5.90
C LYS A 25 -2.21 -5.32 7.38
N LYS A 26 -3.15 -5.71 8.25
CA LYS A 26 -2.96 -5.76 9.71
C LYS A 26 -3.24 -7.16 10.22
N VAL A 27 -2.51 -7.56 11.26
CA VAL A 27 -2.74 -8.80 12.00
C VAL A 27 -3.37 -8.45 13.34
N ALA A 28 -4.50 -9.06 13.66
CA ALA A 28 -5.11 -8.88 14.96
C ALA A 28 -4.17 -9.45 16.05
N GLN A 29 -3.80 -8.62 17.03
CA GLN A 29 -2.83 -8.99 18.06
C GLN A 29 -3.46 -9.71 19.26
N SER A 30 -4.78 -9.59 19.46
CA SER A 30 -5.47 -10.12 20.63
C SER A 30 -6.94 -10.40 20.37
N GLY A 31 -7.59 -11.12 21.30
CA GLY A 31 -8.99 -11.51 21.21
C GLY A 31 -9.22 -12.77 20.38
N LYS A 32 -10.49 -13.05 20.08
CA LYS A 32 -10.90 -14.30 19.38
C LYS A 32 -10.35 -14.45 17.96
N LYS A 33 -9.91 -13.34 17.36
CA LYS A 33 -9.36 -13.28 16.00
C LYS A 33 -7.84 -13.08 15.99
N ALA A 34 -7.15 -13.26 17.13
CA ALA A 34 -5.71 -13.09 17.19
C ALA A 34 -5.01 -13.96 16.14
N GLY A 35 -4.11 -13.37 15.36
CA GLY A 35 -3.43 -14.02 14.23
C GLY A 35 -4.16 -13.93 12.88
N GLU A 36 -5.42 -13.45 12.84
CA GLU A 36 -6.12 -13.23 11.57
C GLU A 36 -5.65 -11.93 10.89
N GLU A 37 -5.40 -12.01 9.58
CA GLU A 37 -5.14 -10.85 8.73
C GLU A 37 -6.44 -10.16 8.34
N TRP A 38 -6.44 -8.83 8.38
CA TRP A 38 -7.51 -8.00 7.86
C TRP A 38 -6.95 -6.78 7.12
N LEU A 39 -7.79 -6.19 6.26
CA LEU A 39 -7.45 -4.99 5.51
C LEU A 39 -8.07 -3.77 6.17
N ASP A 40 -7.22 -2.83 6.58
CA ASP A 40 -7.64 -1.53 7.08
C ASP A 40 -7.61 -0.52 5.94
N THR A 41 -8.76 0.08 5.62
CA THR A 41 -8.84 1.02 4.50
C THR A 41 -8.25 2.37 4.87
N ILE A 42 -7.26 2.79 4.10
CA ILE A 42 -6.52 4.04 4.31
C ILE A 42 -7.12 5.17 3.48
N GLY A 43 -7.50 4.87 2.23
CA GLY A 43 -8.00 5.90 1.33
C GLY A 43 -8.62 5.35 0.05
N TYR A 44 -9.48 6.19 -0.52
CA TYR A 44 -10.19 5.94 -1.77
C TYR A 44 -9.72 6.94 -2.82
N TYR A 45 -9.39 6.45 -4.01
CA TYR A 45 -8.72 7.22 -5.04
C TYR A 45 -9.38 6.98 -6.41
N PRO A 46 -9.89 8.01 -7.09
CA PRO A 46 -10.49 7.87 -8.41
C PRO A 46 -9.50 7.41 -9.49
N LYS A 47 -8.19 7.65 -9.30
CA LYS A 47 -7.14 7.34 -10.28
C LYS A 47 -5.96 6.62 -9.63
N ILE A 48 -5.36 5.67 -10.35
CA ILE A 48 -4.24 4.86 -9.86
C ILE A 48 -3.01 5.69 -9.49
N ASN A 49 -2.71 6.76 -10.23
CA ASN A 49 -1.57 7.63 -9.93
C ASN A 49 -1.76 8.38 -8.60
N GLN A 50 -3.00 8.79 -8.29
CA GLN A 50 -3.32 9.41 -7.00
C GLN A 50 -3.15 8.41 -5.86
N LEU A 51 -3.56 7.15 -6.07
CA LEU A 51 -3.35 6.09 -5.09
C LEU A 51 -1.86 5.85 -4.84
N ILE A 52 -1.05 5.76 -5.89
CA ILE A 52 0.41 5.54 -5.74
C ILE A 52 1.04 6.69 -4.94
N SER A 53 0.68 7.94 -5.22
CA SER A 53 1.12 9.08 -4.41
C SER A 53 0.66 8.98 -2.95
N GLY A 54 -0.58 8.56 -2.72
CA GLY A 54 -1.11 8.31 -1.37
C GLY A 54 -0.33 7.23 -0.63
N LEU A 55 -0.05 6.10 -1.29
CA LEU A 55 0.76 5.01 -0.73
C LEU A 55 2.13 5.49 -0.29
N ILE A 56 2.86 6.18 -1.18
CA ILE A 56 4.20 6.70 -0.88
C ILE A 56 4.13 7.67 0.32
N HIS A 57 3.15 8.58 0.32
CA HIS A 57 2.97 9.53 1.41
C HIS A 57 2.75 8.85 2.76
N HIS A 58 1.83 7.89 2.83
CA HIS A 58 1.55 7.14 4.06
C HIS A 58 2.74 6.30 4.50
N HIS A 59 3.47 5.68 3.56
CA HIS A 59 4.65 4.90 3.89
C HIS A 59 5.75 5.77 4.51
N ILE A 60 6.06 6.92 3.90
CA ILE A 60 7.07 7.85 4.43
C ILE A 60 6.65 8.41 5.78
N GLN A 61 5.39 8.82 5.96
CA GLN A 61 4.90 9.34 7.25
C GLN A 61 4.98 8.32 8.39
N GLN A 62 4.88 7.03 8.08
CA GLN A 62 4.98 5.95 9.06
C GLN A 62 6.42 5.41 9.20
N SER A 63 7.36 5.94 8.43
CA SER A 63 8.77 5.58 8.50
C SER A 63 9.51 6.41 9.55
N SER A 64 10.62 5.89 10.07
CA SER A 64 11.54 6.63 10.95
C SER A 64 12.61 7.40 10.16
N ILE A 65 12.35 7.74 8.90
CA ILE A 65 13.30 8.42 8.01
C ILE A 65 13.38 9.90 8.39
N THR A 66 14.60 10.38 8.63
CA THR A 66 14.86 11.76 9.09
C THR A 66 15.69 12.60 8.13
N THR A 67 16.17 12.03 7.01
CA THR A 67 16.98 12.74 6.01
C THR A 67 16.33 12.70 4.64
N LEU A 68 16.57 13.74 3.83
CA LEU A 68 16.00 13.86 2.49
C LEU A 68 16.56 12.80 1.53
N ASP A 69 17.85 12.48 1.62
CA ASP A 69 18.47 11.44 0.78
C ASP A 69 17.88 10.06 1.06
N ALA A 70 17.67 9.72 2.33
CA ALA A 70 17.03 8.45 2.71
C ALA A 70 15.55 8.42 2.30
N MET A 71 14.86 9.57 2.35
CA MET A 71 13.49 9.69 1.87
C MET A 71 13.41 9.46 0.35
N ALA A 72 14.31 10.06 -0.42
CA ALA A 72 14.38 9.87 -1.87
C ALA A 72 14.63 8.40 -2.23
N ALA A 73 15.62 7.76 -1.59
CA ALA A 73 15.92 6.35 -1.79
C ALA A 73 14.71 5.45 -1.46
N GLU A 74 13.96 5.78 -0.41
CA GLU A 74 12.78 5.01 -0.03
C GLU A 74 11.61 5.21 -1.00
N ILE A 75 11.40 6.43 -1.50
CA ILE A 75 10.41 6.71 -2.56
C ILE A 75 10.72 5.88 -3.82
N GLU A 76 11.99 5.82 -4.24
CA GLU A 76 12.42 5.01 -5.37
C GLU A 76 12.15 3.52 -5.14
N ARG A 77 12.55 2.99 -3.97
CA ARG A 77 12.34 1.59 -3.59
C ARG A 77 10.87 1.19 -3.64
N ILE A 78 9.97 2.03 -3.13
CA ILE A 78 8.52 1.81 -3.19
C ILE A 78 8.02 1.87 -4.63
N GLY A 79 8.51 2.84 -5.42
CA GLY A 79 8.18 2.96 -6.83
C GLY A 79 8.48 1.67 -7.60
N GLU A 80 9.63 1.06 -7.33
CA GLU A 80 9.97 -0.23 -7.92
C GLU A 80 9.08 -1.38 -7.45
N LEU A 81 8.71 -1.43 -6.15
CA LEU A 81 7.76 -2.43 -5.65
C LEU A 81 6.41 -2.32 -6.35
N CYS A 82 5.92 -1.10 -6.53
CA CYS A 82 4.70 -0.84 -7.31
C CYS A 82 4.87 -1.33 -8.75
N ALA A 83 5.97 -0.99 -9.43
CA ALA A 83 6.22 -1.40 -10.81
C ALA A 83 6.28 -2.93 -10.96
N ARG A 84 6.94 -3.64 -10.02
CA ARG A 84 7.02 -5.10 -10.01
C ARG A 84 5.66 -5.75 -9.82
N SER A 85 4.85 -5.22 -8.89
CA SER A 85 3.57 -5.83 -8.52
C SER A 85 2.47 -5.55 -9.54
N ILE A 86 2.51 -4.40 -10.22
CA ILE A 86 1.51 -3.99 -11.22
C ILE A 86 1.73 -4.67 -12.58
N LYS A 87 2.98 -4.98 -12.95
CA LYS A 87 3.29 -5.59 -14.26
C LYS A 87 2.73 -7.01 -14.45
N GLY A 88 2.15 -7.61 -13.40
CA GLY A 88 1.71 -9.01 -13.41
C GLY A 88 2.92 -9.93 -13.46
N VAL A 89 2.90 -11.02 -12.69
CA VAL A 89 3.82 -12.13 -12.94
C VAL A 89 3.42 -12.67 -14.32
N ALA A 90 4.29 -12.44 -15.31
CA ALA A 90 4.17 -13.05 -16.63
C ALA A 90 4.35 -14.58 -16.54
#